data_AF-A0AAN7VMX0-F1
#
_entry.id   AF-A0AAN7VMX0-F1
#
_cell.length_a   1.000
_cell.length_b   1.000
_cell.length_c   1.000
_cell.angle_alpha   90.00
_cell.angle_beta   90.00
_cell.angle_gamma   90.00
#
_symmetry.space_group_name_H-M   'P 1'
#
loop_
_entity.id
_entity.type
_entity.pdbx_description
1 polymer ?
#
loop_
_entity_poly.entity_id
_entity_poly.type
_entity_poly.pdbx_seq_one_letter_code
_entity_poly.pdbx_strand_id
1 'polypeptide(L)'
;MPSSVHKVLIHGENIIRHYSLLPSRNKDYKRYRLDHSRKCSRVSTNEDVFHTLLYTSDPYITSLRKSYRKMSKELLDEAVNVLNLS
;
A
#
# COMPACT_ATOMS: atom_id res chain seq x y z
N MET A 1 3.93 16.65 -23.48
CA MET A 1 2.96 16.02 -22.54
C MET A 1 3.38 16.33 -21.12
N PRO A 2 2.45 16.38 -20.14
CA PRO A 2 2.83 16.42 -18.74
C PRO A 2 3.80 15.28 -18.41
N SER A 3 4.78 15.55 -17.55
CA SER A 3 5.85 14.60 -17.22
C SER A 3 5.32 13.26 -16.68
N SER A 4 4.19 13.28 -15.97
CA SER A 4 3.46 12.10 -15.51
C SER A 4 2.93 11.23 -16.66
N VAL A 5 2.31 11.84 -17.67
CA VAL A 5 1.78 11.11 -18.83
C VAL A 5 2.90 10.51 -19.67
N HIS A 6 3.97 11.27 -19.90
CA HIS A 6 5.14 10.77 -20.62
C HIS A 6 5.79 9.57 -19.92
N LYS A 7 5.97 9.64 -18.59
CA LYS A 7 6.52 8.52 -17.81
C LYS A 7 5.67 7.26 -17.88
N VAL A 8 4.35 7.38 -17.84
CA VAL A 8 3.44 6.23 -17.95
C VAL A 8 3.48 5.62 -19.34
N LEU A 9 3.38 6.41 -20.40
CA LEU A 9 3.28 5.89 -21.77
C LEU A 9 4.61 5.39 -22.32
N ILE A 10 5.73 6.06 -22.02
CA ILE A 10 7.04 5.74 -22.60
C ILE A 10 7.88 4.83 -21.69
N HIS A 11 7.74 4.97 -20.37
CA HIS A 11 8.57 4.23 -19.41
C HIS A 11 7.76 3.29 -18.52
N GLY A 12 6.43 3.20 -18.70
CA GLY A 12 5.54 2.43 -17.83
C GLY A 12 5.91 0.95 -17.73
N GLU A 13 6.21 0.31 -18.86
CA GLU A 13 6.65 -1.09 -18.90
C GLU A 13 7.90 -1.32 -18.04
N ASN A 14 8.93 -0.49 -18.23
CA ASN A 14 10.17 -0.59 -17.47
C ASN A 14 9.94 -0.35 -15.96
N ILE A 15 9.03 0.57 -15.62
CA ILE A 15 8.66 0.85 -14.23
C ILE A 15 8.00 -0.38 -13.60
N ILE A 16 7.03 -0.99 -14.28
CA ILE A 16 6.30 -2.18 -13.78
C ILE A 16 7.27 -3.36 -13.59
N ARG A 17 8.18 -3.58 -14.53
CA ARG A 17 9.12 -4.72 -14.48
C ARG A 17 10.17 -4.61 -13.37
N HIS A 18 10.64 -3.40 -13.05
CA HIS A 18 11.84 -3.22 -12.21
C HIS A 18 11.57 -2.58 -10.84
N TYR A 19 10.43 -1.91 -10.65
CA TYR A 19 10.18 -1.15 -9.42
C TYR A 19 8.98 -1.68 -8.66
N SER A 20 9.19 -2.02 -7.39
CA SER A 20 8.10 -2.29 -6.45
C SER A 20 7.59 -0.98 -5.85
N LEU A 21 6.28 -0.72 -6.03
CA LEU A 21 5.63 0.43 -5.42
C LEU A 21 5.32 0.13 -3.95
N LEU A 22 5.79 1.00 -3.04
CA LEU A 22 5.45 0.91 -1.63
C LEU A 22 4.04 1.49 -1.38
N PRO A 23 3.21 0.83 -0.56
CA PRO A 23 1.88 1.32 -0.26
C PRO A 23 1.93 2.61 0.56
N SER A 24 1.10 3.59 0.21
CA SER A 24 0.92 4.81 1.02
C SER A 24 0.13 4.49 2.29
N ARG A 25 0.80 4.57 3.46
CA ARG A 25 0.23 4.24 4.78
C ARG A 25 -0.11 5.46 5.65
N ASN A 26 -0.23 6.64 5.06
CA ASN A 26 -0.47 7.87 5.83
C ASN A 26 -1.79 7.86 6.62
N LYS A 27 -2.83 7.19 6.09
CA LYS A 27 -4.12 7.02 6.77
C LYS A 27 -3.98 6.13 8.01
N ASP A 28 -3.24 5.02 7.86
CA ASP A 28 -2.92 4.11 8.95
C ASP A 28 -2.12 4.82 10.04
N TYR A 29 -1.10 5.59 9.66
CA TYR A 29 -0.30 6.38 10.60
C TYR A 29 -1.17 7.30 11.48
N LYS A 30 -2.07 8.08 10.85
CA LYS A 30 -2.98 8.97 11.59
C LYS A 30 -3.87 8.18 12.56
N ARG A 31 -4.41 7.04 12.11
CA ARG A 31 -5.26 6.17 12.94
C ARG A 31 -4.50 5.58 14.13
N TYR A 32 -3.32 4.99 13.90
CA TYR A 32 -2.54 4.37 14.98
C TYR A 32 -2.05 5.39 15.99
N ARG A 33 -1.70 6.60 15.56
CA ARG A 33 -1.36 7.69 16.46
C ARG A 33 -2.53 8.13 17.33
N LEU A 34 -3.76 8.13 16.82
CA LEU A 34 -4.94 8.55 17.59
C LEU A 34 -5.42 7.48 18.57
N ASP A 35 -5.45 6.23 18.12
CA ASP A 35 -6.22 5.17 18.78
C ASP A 35 -5.33 4.07 19.42
N HIS A 36 -4.07 3.93 19.01
CA HIS A 36 -3.22 2.77 19.37
C HIS A 36 -1.89 3.18 20.01
N SER A 37 -1.73 4.43 20.44
CA SER A 37 -0.47 4.93 21.01
C SER A 37 -0.66 5.58 22.38
N ARG A 38 0.33 5.40 23.25
CA ARG A 38 0.42 6.07 24.55
C ARG A 38 0.62 7.57 24.32
N LYS A 39 -0.25 8.39 24.91
CA LYS A 39 -0.23 9.87 24.79
C LYS A 39 0.52 10.56 25.92
N CYS A 40 1.50 9.87 26.51
CA CYS A 40 2.27 10.35 27.66
C CYS A 40 3.50 11.15 27.23
N SER A 41 4.14 10.77 26.12
CA SER A 41 5.30 11.48 25.57
C SER A 41 5.37 11.27 24.06
N ARG A 42 6.03 12.20 23.35
CA ARG A 42 6.25 12.06 21.90
C ARG A 42 7.07 10.82 21.56
N VAL A 43 8.04 10.47 22.40
CA VAL A 43 8.90 9.29 22.19
C VAL A 43 8.07 8.02 22.28
N SER A 44 7.28 7.86 23.34
CA SER A 44 6.41 6.70 23.54
C SER A 44 5.33 6.60 22.45
N THR A 45 4.75 7.73 22.04
CA THR A 45 3.80 7.77 20.92
C THR A 45 4.44 7.24 19.63
N ASN A 46 5.65 7.72 19.30
CA ASN A 46 6.33 7.31 18.07
C ASN A 46 6.76 5.85 18.11
N GLU A 47 7.23 5.37 19.27
CA GLU A 47 7.56 3.96 19.50
C GLU A 47 6.35 3.05 19.24
N ASP A 48 5.19 3.38 19.82
CA ASP A 48 3.98 2.57 19.64
C ASP A 48 3.48 2.57 18.19
N VAL A 49 3.48 3.73 17.54
CA VAL A 49 3.10 3.83 16.12
C VAL A 49 4.06 3.04 15.24
N PHE A 50 5.37 3.09 15.51
CA PHE A 50 6.36 2.37 14.75
C PHE A 50 6.21 0.85 14.92
N HIS A 51 6.11 0.36 16.14
CA HIS A 51 5.84 -1.05 16.42
C HIS A 51 4.55 -1.52 15.76
N THR A 52 3.51 -0.67 15.78
CA THR A 52 2.24 -0.97 15.12
C THR A 52 2.38 -1.11 13.62
N LEU A 53 3.12 -0.21 12.99
CA LEU A 53 3.38 -0.27 11.56
C LEU A 53 4.20 -1.53 11.19
N LEU A 54 5.17 -1.93 12.01
CA LEU A 54 5.98 -3.14 11.79
C LEU A 54 5.13 -4.40 11.78
N TYR A 55 4.43 -4.72 12.87
CA TYR A 55 3.67 -5.99 12.93
C TYR A 55 2.49 -6.01 11.95
N THR A 56 1.99 -4.84 11.52
CA THR A 56 0.96 -4.76 10.46
C THR A 56 1.50 -4.90 9.05
N SER A 57 2.79 -4.72 8.84
CA SER A 57 3.49 -4.96 7.57
C SER A 57 4.17 -6.33 7.50
N ASP A 58 4.25 -7.05 8.62
CA ASP A 58 4.85 -8.39 8.68
C ASP A 58 4.09 -9.38 7.76
N PRO A 59 4.76 -10.03 6.79
CA PRO A 59 4.10 -10.93 5.84
C PRO A 59 3.52 -12.18 6.50
N TYR A 60 4.19 -12.72 7.51
CA TYR A 60 3.77 -13.93 8.21
C TYR A 60 2.50 -13.66 9.01
N ILE A 61 2.50 -12.62 9.85
CA ILE A 61 1.32 -12.18 10.61
C ILE A 61 0.19 -11.80 9.65
N THR A 62 0.49 -11.11 8.54
CA THR A 62 -0.53 -10.69 7.56
C THR A 62 -1.19 -11.88 6.88
N SER A 63 -0.44 -12.94 6.56
CA SER A 63 -0.98 -14.16 5.95
C SER A 63 -1.97 -14.89 6.86
N LEU A 64 -1.80 -14.77 8.19
CA LEU A 64 -2.67 -15.39 9.20
C LEU A 64 -3.93 -14.56 9.51
N ARG A 65 -3.99 -13.29 9.09
CA ARG A 65 -5.13 -12.42 9.36
C ARG A 65 -6.33 -12.78 8.48
N LYS A 66 -7.53 -12.68 9.05
CA LYS A 66 -8.78 -12.79 8.28
C LYS A 66 -8.85 -11.64 7.27
N SER A 67 -8.77 -11.97 5.99
CA SER A 67 -8.95 -11.00 4.91
C SER A 67 -10.42 -10.66 4.73
N TYR A 68 -10.75 -9.38 4.70
CA TYR A 68 -12.07 -8.92 4.30
C TYR A 68 -12.14 -8.90 2.76
N ARG A 69 -13.05 -9.67 2.17
CA ARG A 69 -13.27 -9.66 0.72
C ARG A 69 -13.84 -8.30 0.32
N LYS A 70 -13.05 -7.50 -0.39
CA LYS A 70 -13.58 -6.31 -1.06
C LYS A 70 -14.41 -6.76 -2.26
N MET A 71 -15.50 -6.04 -2.50
CA MET A 71 -16.32 -6.21 -3.70
C MET A 71 -15.46 -5.86 -4.92
N SER A 72 -15.30 -6.82 -5.85
CA SER A 72 -14.60 -6.57 -7.11
C SER A 72 -15.46 -5.67 -7.99
N LYS A 73 -14.84 -4.66 -8.61
CA LYS A 73 -15.44 -3.92 -9.72
C LYS A 73 -15.06 -4.63 -11.01
N GLU A 74 -15.96 -4.60 -11.98
CA GLU A 74 -15.70 -5.10 -13.32
C GLU A 74 -14.61 -4.25 -13.99
N LEU A 75 -13.71 -4.93 -14.71
CA LEU A 75 -12.69 -4.29 -15.53
C LEU A 75 -13.16 -4.23 -16.98
N LEU A 76 -12.64 -3.26 -17.73
CA LEU A 76 -12.81 -3.22 -19.18
C LEU A 76 -12.10 -4.40 -19.84
N ASP A 77 -12.63 -4.87 -20.97
CA ASP A 77 -12.10 -6.04 -21.68
C ASP A 77 -10.64 -5.83 -22.12
N GLU A 78 -10.28 -4.63 -22.56
CA GLU A 78 -8.90 -4.31 -22.94
C GLU A 78 -7.93 -4.45 -21.76
N ALA A 79 -8.35 -4.07 -20.56
CA ALA A 79 -7.54 -4.20 -19.36
C ALA A 79 -7.35 -5.67 -18.95
N VAL A 80 -8.39 -6.49 -19.12
CA VAL A 80 -8.33 -7.94 -18.88
C VAL A 80 -7.38 -8.60 -19.88
N ASN A 81 -7.47 -8.24 -21.15
CA ASN A 81 -6.59 -8.77 -22.20
C ASN A 81 -5.11 -8.46 -21.91
N VAL A 82 -4.79 -7.24 -21.44
CA VAL A 82 -3.41 -6.89 -21.06
C VAL A 82 -2.89 -7.71 -19.87
N LEU A 83 -3.74 -8.03 -18.89
CA LEU A 83 -3.36 -8.87 -17.74
C LEU A 83 -3.16 -10.35 -18.10
N ASN A 84 -3.88 -10.85 -19.10
CA ASN A 84 -3.78 -12.25 -19.53
C ASN A 84 -2.62 -12.50 -20.51
N LEU A 85 -2.08 -11.43 -21.12
CA LEU A 85 -0.94 -11.49 -22.05
C LEU A 85 0.43 -11.44 -21.34
N SER A 86 0.46 -11.11 -20.05
CA SER A 86 1.66 -11.07 -19.19
C SER A 86 1.87 -12.36 -18.41
#